data_AF-A0A0Q3PLN9-F1
#
_entry.id   AF-A0A0Q3PLN9-F1
#
_cell.length_a   1.000
_cell.length_b   1.000
_cell.length_c   1.000
_cell.angle_alpha   90.00
_cell.angle_beta   90.00
_cell.angle_gamma   90.00
#
_symmetry.space_group_name_H-M   'P 1'
#
loop_
_entity.id
_entity.type
_entity.pdbx_description
1 polymer ?
#
loop_
_entity_poly.entity_id
_entity_poly.type
_entity_poly.pdbx_seq_one_letter_code
_entity_poly.pdbx_strand_id
1 'polypeptide(L)'
;MNLPCMYEQCKHMLMVARELSRLQVSYEEYLCMKTLLLLSTVPKEGLKSQSLFEEIRMTYIKELGKAIVKREGNSSQNWQRFYQLTKLLDSMHDVVENLLSFCFQTFLDKSMSIEFPEMLAEIISNQIPKYSNGNIKKLLFHQK
;
A
#
# COMPACT_ATOMS: atom_id res chain seq x y z
N MET A 1 27.30 2.90 -5.32
CA MET A 1 26.42 3.20 -6.48
C MET A 1 25.36 4.19 -6.01
N ASN A 2 25.44 5.45 -6.42
CA ASN A 2 24.35 6.42 -6.20
C ASN A 2 23.44 6.36 -7.42
N LEU A 3 22.19 5.89 -7.28
CA LEU A 3 21.16 6.06 -8.31
C LEU A 3 20.75 7.54 -8.32
N PRO A 4 21.08 8.35 -9.34
CA PRO A 4 20.97 9.81 -9.22
C PRO A 4 19.53 10.34 -9.06
N CYS A 5 18.51 9.61 -9.54
CA CYS A 5 17.15 10.14 -9.65
C CYS A 5 16.10 9.49 -8.73
N MET A 6 16.40 8.35 -8.10
CA MET A 6 15.44 7.61 -7.25
C MET A 6 16.02 7.20 -5.89
N TYR A 7 17.16 7.75 -5.48
CA TYR A 7 17.84 7.33 -4.25
C TYR A 7 16.94 7.39 -3.01
N GLU A 8 16.21 8.50 -2.81
CA GLU A 8 15.31 8.64 -1.66
C GLU A 8 14.11 7.69 -1.74
N GLN A 9 13.54 7.47 -2.93
CA GLN A 9 12.47 6.49 -3.16
C GLN A 9 12.94 5.06 -2.83
N CYS A 10 14.13 4.68 -3.30
CA CYS A 10 14.73 3.39 -2.98
C CYS A 10 15.00 3.24 -1.47
N LYS A 11 15.44 4.32 -0.80
CA LYS A 11 15.67 4.33 0.65
C LYS A 11 14.37 4.13 1.43
N HIS A 12 13.26 4.76 1.03
CA HIS A 12 11.94 4.51 1.65
C HIS A 12 11.49 3.06 1.46
N MET A 13 11.65 2.49 0.26
CA MET A 13 11.34 1.08 0.01
C MET A 13 12.22 0.14 0.85
N LEU A 14 13.49 0.48 1.03
CA LEU A 14 14.39 -0.27 1.91
C LEU A 14 13.94 -0.20 3.38
N MET A 15 13.38 0.92 3.84
CA MET A 15 12.79 1.01 5.19
C MET A 15 11.61 0.05 5.34
N VAL A 16 10.72 -0.04 4.34
CA VAL A 16 9.61 -1.02 4.35
C VAL A 16 10.14 -2.45 4.44
N ALA A 17 11.16 -2.80 3.64
CA ALA A 17 11.77 -4.13 3.67
C ALA A 17 12.42 -4.43 5.04
N ARG A 18 13.07 -3.45 5.65
CA ARG A 18 13.63 -3.55 7.00
C ARG A 18 12.54 -3.76 8.05
N GLU A 19 11.41 -3.05 7.95
CA GLU A 19 10.29 -3.22 8.88
C GLU A 19 9.63 -4.59 8.75
N LEU A 20 9.45 -5.09 7.53
CA LEU A 20 8.99 -6.46 7.29
C LEU A 20 9.92 -7.50 7.94
N SER A 21 11.24 -7.31 7.80
CA SER A 21 12.25 -8.17 8.43
C SER A 21 12.26 -8.03 9.96
N ARG A 22 12.16 -6.80 10.49
CA ARG A 22 12.18 -6.51 11.93
C ARG A 22 10.97 -7.11 12.65
N LEU A 23 9.79 -7.04 12.02
CA LEU A 23 8.55 -7.65 12.51
C LEU A 23 8.49 -9.16 12.24
N GLN A 24 9.48 -9.70 11.52
CA GLN A 24 9.56 -11.08 11.07
C GLN A 24 8.25 -11.54 10.44
N VAL A 25 7.67 -10.74 9.53
CA VAL A 25 6.35 -11.02 8.94
C VAL A 25 6.36 -12.40 8.28
N SER A 26 5.43 -13.26 8.69
CA SER A 26 5.27 -14.59 8.09
C SER A 26 4.67 -14.49 6.69
N TYR A 27 4.78 -15.57 5.93
CA TYR A 27 4.21 -15.63 4.59
C TYR A 27 2.67 -15.44 4.60
N GLU A 28 1.96 -16.06 5.55
CA GLU A 28 0.50 -15.93 5.66
C GLU A 28 0.08 -14.49 5.99
N GLU A 29 0.79 -13.82 6.89
CA GLU A 29 0.56 -12.41 7.21
C GLU A 29 0.85 -11.51 6.01
N TYR A 30 1.96 -11.75 5.31
CA TYR A 30 2.31 -11.01 4.10
C TYR A 30 1.24 -11.11 3.01
N LEU A 31 0.70 -12.31 2.77
CA LEU A 31 -0.37 -12.51 1.79
C LEU A 31 -1.64 -11.73 2.16
N CYS A 32 -2.05 -11.77 3.43
CA CYS A 32 -3.20 -11.00 3.92
C CYS A 32 -2.95 -9.49 3.76
N MET A 33 -1.78 -9.01 4.18
CA MET A 33 -1.39 -7.60 4.05
C MET A 33 -1.37 -7.14 2.60
N LYS A 34 -0.87 -7.97 1.67
CA LYS A 34 -0.86 -7.66 0.23
C LYS A 34 -2.28 -7.47 -0.31
N THR A 35 -3.23 -8.30 0.10
CA THR A 35 -4.64 -8.10 -0.29
C THR A 35 -5.24 -6.87 0.35
N LEU A 36 -4.92 -6.57 1.61
CA LEU A 36 -5.37 -5.34 2.27
C LEU A 36 -4.81 -4.07 1.62
N LEU A 37 -3.59 -4.12 1.07
CA LEU A 37 -3.02 -3.04 0.24
C LEU A 37 -3.80 -2.86 -1.09
N LEU A 38 -4.19 -3.95 -1.76
CA LEU A 38 -5.07 -3.85 -2.93
C LEU A 38 -6.39 -3.15 -2.59
N LEU A 39 -6.90 -3.37 -1.38
CA LEU A 39 -8.15 -2.82 -0.89
C LEU A 39 -7.96 -1.51 -0.10
N SER A 40 -6.80 -0.86 -0.15
CA SER A 40 -6.48 0.28 0.74
C SER A 40 -6.94 1.64 0.24
N THR A 41 -7.32 1.75 -1.03
CA THR A 41 -7.55 3.03 -1.70
C THR A 41 -8.77 2.93 -2.60
N VAL A 42 -9.73 3.85 -2.44
CA VAL A 42 -10.99 3.87 -3.19
C VAL A 42 -11.28 5.27 -3.74
N PRO A 43 -12.15 5.42 -4.74
CA PRO A 43 -12.66 6.72 -5.15
C PRO A 43 -13.36 7.43 -3.99
N LYS A 44 -13.32 8.76 -3.96
CA LYS A 44 -14.02 9.54 -2.91
C LYS A 44 -15.53 9.36 -2.97
N GLU A 45 -16.09 9.23 -4.17
CA GLU A 45 -17.50 8.93 -4.41
C GLU A 45 -17.91 7.50 -4.02
N GLY A 46 -16.95 6.63 -3.69
CA GLY A 46 -17.17 5.23 -3.37
C GLY A 46 -17.14 4.31 -4.60
N LEU A 47 -17.27 3.00 -4.35
CA LEU A 47 -17.33 1.98 -5.40
C LEU A 47 -18.77 1.66 -5.77
N LYS A 48 -18.98 1.16 -7.00
CA LYS A 48 -20.30 0.73 -7.48
C LYS A 48 -20.98 -0.29 -6.54
N SER A 49 -20.19 -1.19 -5.96
CA SER A 49 -20.64 -2.21 -5.01
C SER A 49 -19.93 -2.03 -3.67
N GLN A 50 -20.17 -0.89 -3.03
CA GLN A 50 -19.48 -0.49 -1.79
C GLN A 50 -19.64 -1.51 -0.65
N SER A 51 -20.85 -2.05 -0.44
CA SER A 51 -21.10 -3.05 0.61
C SER A 51 -20.29 -4.33 0.41
N LEU A 52 -20.23 -4.84 -0.82
CA LEU A 52 -19.43 -6.02 -1.16
C LEU A 52 -17.94 -5.77 -0.95
N PHE A 53 -17.46 -4.59 -1.32
CA PHE A 53 -16.07 -4.20 -1.05
C PHE A 53 -15.76 -4.21 0.45
N GLU A 54 -16.64 -3.64 1.28
CA GLU A 54 -16.48 -3.61 2.73
C GLU A 54 -16.49 -5.02 3.33
N GLU A 55 -17.36 -5.90 2.84
CA GLU A 55 -17.39 -7.30 3.26
C GLU A 55 -16.09 -8.05 2.92
N ILE A 56 -15.60 -7.89 1.69
CA ILE A 56 -14.33 -8.49 1.25
C ILE A 56 -13.18 -7.96 2.10
N ARG A 57 -13.08 -6.64 2.29
CA ARG A 57 -12.04 -6.02 3.13
C ARG A 57 -12.11 -6.54 4.57
N MET A 58 -13.30 -6.60 5.16
CA MET A 58 -13.50 -7.11 6.52
C MET A 58 -13.09 -8.58 6.65
N THR A 59 -13.34 -9.39 5.61
CA THR A 59 -12.90 -10.79 5.56
C THR A 59 -11.38 -10.89 5.65
N TYR A 60 -10.64 -10.12 4.83
CA TYR A 60 -9.17 -10.15 4.89
C TYR A 60 -8.59 -9.54 6.17
N ILE A 61 -9.29 -8.60 6.82
CA ILE A 61 -8.92 -8.12 8.16
C ILE A 61 -9.02 -9.27 9.18
N LYS A 62 -10.09 -10.07 9.12
CA LYS A 62 -10.27 -11.24 9.99
C LYS A 62 -9.24 -12.33 9.70
N GLU A 63 -8.91 -12.59 8.43
CA GLU A 63 -7.88 -13.55 8.05
C GLU A 63 -6.49 -13.14 8.55
N LEU A 64 -6.14 -11.84 8.52
CA LEU A 64 -4.91 -11.35 9.14
C LEU A 64 -4.90 -11.65 10.65
N GLY A 65 -6.03 -11.43 11.34
CA GLY A 65 -6.18 -11.77 12.76
C GLY A 65 -5.97 -13.26 13.03
N LYS A 66 -6.53 -14.14 12.19
CA LYS A 66 -6.34 -15.60 12.30
C LYS A 66 -4.88 -16.01 12.07
N ALA A 67 -4.21 -15.42 11.08
CA ALA A 67 -2.79 -15.69 10.80
C ALA A 67 -1.90 -15.30 12.00
N ILE A 68 -2.21 -14.19 12.67
CA ILE A 68 -1.53 -13.76 13.90
C ILE A 68 -1.77 -14.77 15.04
N VAL A 69 -3.02 -15.15 15.31
CA VAL A 69 -3.37 -16.09 16.38
C VAL A 69 -2.72 -17.46 16.17
N LYS A 70 -2.60 -17.91 14.92
CA LYS A 70 -1.93 -19.18 14.58
C LYS A 70 -0.43 -19.13 14.91
N ARG A 71 0.19 -17.96 14.80
CA ARG A 71 1.60 -17.74 15.10
C ARG A 71 1.85 -17.54 16.60
N GLU A 72 1.03 -16.70 17.22
CA GLU A 72 1.22 -16.18 18.57
C GLU A 72 0.14 -16.78 19.49
N GLY A 73 0.56 -17.50 20.54
CA GLY A 73 -0.35 -18.23 21.43
C GLY A 73 -1.07 -17.36 22.50
N ASN A 74 -0.73 -16.07 22.62
CA ASN A 74 -1.22 -15.19 23.69
C ASN A 74 -1.99 -13.97 23.15
N SER A 75 -3.18 -13.72 23.70
CA SER A 75 -4.10 -12.66 23.26
C SER A 75 -3.51 -11.24 23.34
N SER A 76 -2.71 -10.91 24.35
CA SER A 76 -2.11 -9.56 24.48
C SER A 76 -1.05 -9.31 23.39
N GLN A 77 -0.27 -10.34 23.06
CA GLN A 77 0.71 -10.30 21.98
C GLN A 77 0.02 -10.18 20.61
N ASN A 78 -1.13 -10.82 20.44
CA ASN A 78 -1.91 -10.77 19.20
C ASN A 78 -2.38 -9.35 18.86
N TRP A 79 -2.90 -8.61 19.84
CA TRP A 79 -3.32 -7.22 19.64
C TRP A 79 -2.15 -6.29 19.29
N GLN A 80 -1.03 -6.43 20.00
CA GLN A 80 0.18 -5.63 19.72
C GLN A 80 0.72 -5.92 18.31
N ARG A 81 0.75 -7.20 17.92
CA ARG A 81 1.19 -7.62 16.59
C ARG A 81 0.25 -7.11 15.51
N PHE A 82 -1.06 -7.22 15.70
CA PHE A 82 -2.05 -6.69 14.77
C PHE A 82 -1.84 -5.18 14.55
N TYR A 83 -1.68 -4.41 15.64
CA TYR A 83 -1.38 -2.98 15.58
C TYR A 83 -0.09 -2.68 14.81
N GLN A 84 0.99 -3.44 15.04
CA GLN A 84 2.25 -3.25 14.32
C GLN A 84 2.09 -3.47 12.80
N LEU A 85 1.39 -4.53 12.40
CA LEU A 85 1.17 -4.84 10.98
C LEU A 85 0.25 -3.82 10.31
N THR A 86 -0.84 -3.40 10.96
CA THR A 86 -1.75 -2.40 10.41
C THR A 86 -1.12 -1.00 10.38
N LYS A 87 -0.21 -0.68 11.31
CA LYS A 87 0.58 0.56 11.26
C LYS A 87 1.54 0.58 10.08
N LEU A 88 2.16 -0.56 9.77
CA LEU A 88 2.98 -0.70 8.55
C LEU A 88 2.11 -0.53 7.29
N LEU A 89 0.90 -1.12 7.25
CA LEU A 89 -0.05 -0.91 6.15
C LEU A 89 -0.43 0.57 5.97
N ASP A 90 -0.67 1.29 7.06
CA ASP A 90 -0.99 2.73 6.98
C ASP A 90 0.20 3.54 6.44
N SER A 91 1.43 3.23 6.85
CA SER A 91 2.62 3.93 6.33
C SER A 91 2.88 3.72 4.84
N MET A 92 2.33 2.64 4.24
CA MET A 92 2.47 2.40 2.81
C MET A 92 1.81 3.48 1.96
N HIS A 93 0.78 4.16 2.48
CA HIS A 93 0.13 5.25 1.75
C HIS A 93 1.11 6.38 1.41
N ASP A 94 1.96 6.78 2.36
CA ASP A 94 2.94 7.85 2.17
C ASP A 94 4.08 7.40 1.25
N VAL A 95 4.53 6.14 1.39
CA VAL A 95 5.55 5.56 0.50
C VAL A 95 5.05 5.50 -0.95
N VAL A 96 3.83 5.01 -1.15
CA VAL A 96 3.22 4.88 -2.49
C VAL A 96 2.95 6.24 -3.11
N GLU A 97 2.50 7.23 -2.33
CA GLU A 97 2.29 8.60 -2.83
C GLU A 97 3.59 9.23 -3.34
N ASN A 98 4.69 9.07 -2.60
CA ASN A 98 6.01 9.53 -3.03
C ASN A 98 6.51 8.83 -4.31
N LEU A 99 6.24 7.52 -4.44
CA LEU A 99 6.57 6.76 -5.65
C LEU A 99 5.73 7.18 -6.86
N LEU A 100 4.42 7.35 -6.66
CA LEU A 100 3.50 7.78 -7.71
C LEU A 100 3.80 9.21 -8.17
N SER A 101 4.14 10.12 -7.26
CA SER A 101 4.55 11.49 -7.62
C SER A 101 5.71 11.48 -8.61
N PHE A 102 6.76 10.71 -8.32
CA PHE A 102 7.90 10.55 -9.22
C PHE A 102 7.53 9.84 -10.53
N CYS A 103 6.71 8.79 -10.46
CA CYS A 103 6.20 8.07 -11.64
C CYS A 103 5.42 9.00 -12.58
N PHE A 104 4.54 9.84 -12.04
CA PHE A 104 3.76 10.79 -12.84
C PHE A 104 4.64 11.89 -13.43
N GLN A 105 5.60 12.41 -12.67
CA GLN A 105 6.57 13.39 -13.17
C GLN A 105 7.35 12.84 -14.37
N THR A 106 7.94 11.65 -14.22
CA THR A 106 8.71 11.00 -15.29
C THR A 106 7.87 10.59 -16.49
N PHE A 107 6.59 10.26 -16.30
CA PHE A 107 5.67 9.94 -17.38
C PHE A 107 5.31 11.17 -18.24
N LEU A 108 5.15 12.32 -17.60
CA LEU A 108 4.81 13.59 -18.25
C LEU A 108 6.02 14.28 -18.87
N ASP A 109 7.20 14.17 -18.26
CA ASP A 109 8.43 14.79 -18.74
C ASP A 109 9.08 13.98 -19.88
N LYS A 110 8.77 14.36 -21.13
CA LYS A 110 9.33 13.72 -22.33
C LYS A 110 10.83 13.98 -22.52
N SER A 111 11.43 14.93 -21.81
CA SER A 111 12.87 15.21 -21.92
C SER A 111 13.73 14.12 -21.26
N MET A 112 13.17 13.38 -20.29
CA MET A 112 13.88 12.34 -19.55
C MET A 112 14.17 11.07 -20.36
N SER A 113 13.61 10.94 -21.58
CA SER A 113 13.80 9.79 -22.47
C SER A 113 13.49 8.44 -21.79
N ILE A 114 12.47 8.41 -20.92
CA ILE A 114 12.00 7.21 -20.22
C ILE A 114 10.88 6.56 -21.03
N GLU A 115 11.02 5.27 -21.32
CA GLU A 115 10.01 4.48 -22.01
C GLU A 115 9.05 3.81 -21.02
N PHE A 116 7.76 3.78 -21.36
CA PHE A 116 6.72 3.12 -20.58
C PHE A 116 6.04 2.05 -21.44
N PRO A 117 5.99 0.79 -20.99
CA PRO A 117 5.18 -0.24 -21.62
C PRO A 117 3.69 0.16 -21.69
N GLU A 118 2.99 -0.34 -22.70
CA GLU A 118 1.58 -0.01 -22.98
C GLU A 118 0.67 -0.12 -21.75
N MET A 119 0.74 -1.25 -21.05
CA MET A 119 -0.04 -1.49 -19.83
C MET A 119 0.20 -0.41 -18.75
N LEU A 120 1.45 0.00 -18.54
CA LEU A 120 1.75 1.04 -17.54
C LEU A 120 1.28 2.41 -18.02
N ALA A 121 1.44 2.72 -19.31
CA ALA A 121 0.96 3.98 -19.88
C ALA A 121 -0.55 4.13 -19.74
N GLU A 122 -1.32 3.06 -19.97
CA GLU A 122 -2.77 3.03 -19.79
C GLU A 122 -3.16 3.25 -18.32
N ILE A 123 -2.52 2.52 -17.40
CA ILE A 123 -2.78 2.66 -15.95
C ILE A 123 -2.46 4.08 -15.50
N ILE A 124 -1.27 4.60 -15.80
CA ILE A 124 -0.82 5.91 -15.35
C ILE A 124 -1.73 7.02 -15.89
N SER A 125 -2.06 6.97 -17.19
CA SER A 125 -2.96 7.96 -17.82
C SER A 125 -4.34 8.01 -17.15
N ASN A 126 -4.86 6.85 -16.72
CA ASN A 126 -6.12 6.76 -15.99
C ASN A 126 -6.02 7.19 -14.51
N GLN A 127 -4.83 7.11 -13.90
CA GLN A 127 -4.63 7.42 -12.49
C GLN A 127 -4.28 8.89 -12.24
N ILE A 128 -3.47 9.53 -13.08
CA ILE A 128 -3.08 10.95 -12.95
C ILE A 128 -4.26 11.87 -12.62
N PRO A 129 -5.36 11.92 -13.41
CA PRO A 129 -6.45 12.84 -13.12
C PRO A 129 -7.16 12.53 -11.79
N LYS A 130 -7.20 11.27 -11.36
CA LYS A 130 -7.82 10.87 -10.09
C LYS A 130 -7.01 11.37 -8.90
N TYR A 131 -5.68 11.28 -8.97
CA TYR A 131 -4.78 11.79 -7.95
C TYR A 131 -4.74 13.32 -7.93
N SER A 132 -4.60 13.98 -9.09
CA SER A 132 -4.51 15.45 -9.19
C SER A 132 -5.79 16.16 -8.75
N ASN A 133 -6.96 15.60 -9.04
CA ASN A 133 -8.25 16.15 -8.60
C ASN A 133 -8.57 15.80 -7.13
N GLY A 134 -7.70 15.01 -6.48
CA GLY A 134 -7.93 14.53 -5.13
C GLY A 134 -9.15 13.63 -5.02
N ASN A 135 -9.56 12.90 -6.08
CA ASN A 135 -10.74 12.02 -6.09
C ASN A 135 -10.48 10.66 -5.43
N ILE A 136 -9.48 10.59 -4.55
CA ILE A 136 -9.01 9.37 -3.92
C ILE A 136 -9.18 9.48 -2.41
N LYS A 137 -9.66 8.39 -1.82
CA LYS A 137 -9.81 8.18 -0.38
C LYS A 137 -8.88 7.05 0.06
N LYS A 138 -7.91 7.40 0.90
CA LYS A 138 -7.03 6.45 1.61
C LYS A 138 -7.79 5.85 2.78
N LEU A 139 -7.82 4.53 2.89
CA LEU A 139 -8.49 3.81 3.98
C LEU A 139 -7.46 3.38 5.02
N LEU A 140 -7.37 4.16 6.09
CA LEU A 140 -6.46 3.94 7.21
C LEU A 140 -7.08 3.02 8.27
N PHE A 141 -6.24 2.25 8.95
CA PHE A 141 -6.62 1.52 10.16
C PHE A 141 -6.63 2.42 11.38
N HIS A 142 -5.70 3.36 11.45
CA HIS A 142 -5.57 4.31 12.56
C HIS A 142 -5.83 5.72 12.05
N GLN A 143 -6.78 6.40 12.67
CA GLN A 143 -6.96 7.83 12.46
C GLN A 143 -5.74 8.58 13.04
N LYS A 144 -5.36 9.68 12.39
CA LYS A 144 -4.33 10.59 12.91
C LYS A 144 -4.83 11.30 14.15
#